data_AF-A0A2E7QQQ5-F1
#
_entry.id   AF-A0A2E7QQQ5-F1
#
_cell.length_a   1.000
_cell.length_b   1.000
_cell.length_c   1.000
_cell.angle_alpha   90.00
_cell.angle_beta   90.00
_cell.angle_gamma   90.00
#
_symmetry.space_group_name_H-M   'P 1'
#
loop_
_entity.id
_entity.type
_entity.pdbx_description
1 polymer ?
#
loop_
_entity_poly.entity_id
_entity_poly.type
_entity_poly.pdbx_seq_one_letter_code
_entity_poly.pdbx_strand_id
1 'polypeptide(L)'
;MEQVKWYSISEAIEVLQVSRTTLYRKMDSGELGSKKEKGNRLVGIKVVTSGTGGDTENVNHVLANDTIGTPGETNNDTGDTNHGTNGTPDETIVLQPEMIEQLKEQVSYLKEHVKHLQEEQVRSQTIIMSMSQNQQLLLQNSRQSWWQKIFGLGKQSEGTTTG
;
A
#
# COMPACT_ATOMS: atom_id res chain seq x y z
N MET A 1 -0.89 37.38 -3.41
CA MET A 1 -2.17 36.69 -3.73
C MET A 1 -1.96 35.22 -3.40
N GLU A 2 -2.80 34.64 -2.55
CA GLU A 2 -2.73 33.20 -2.25
C GLU A 2 -3.17 32.41 -3.49
N GLN A 3 -2.27 31.63 -4.10
CA GLN A 3 -2.63 30.71 -5.18
C GLN A 3 -2.75 29.30 -4.61
N VAL A 4 -3.90 28.66 -4.84
CA VAL A 4 -4.11 27.25 -4.51
C VAL A 4 -3.69 26.42 -5.71
N LYS A 5 -2.58 25.68 -5.57
CA LYS A 5 -2.15 24.72 -6.58
C LYS A 5 -2.65 23.33 -6.20
N TRP A 6 -3.21 22.64 -7.19
CA TRP A 6 -3.76 21.30 -7.02
C TRP A 6 -2.71 20.26 -7.38
N TYR A 7 -2.44 19.36 -6.45
CA TYR A 7 -1.44 18.30 -6.58
C TYR A 7 -2.12 16.93 -6.45
N SER A 8 -1.57 15.92 -7.11
CA SER A 8 -1.92 14.52 -6.83
C SER A 8 -1.48 14.13 -5.42
N ILE A 9 -1.99 12.98 -4.93
CA ILE A 9 -1.61 12.47 -3.60
C ILE A 9 -0.09 12.29 -3.47
N SER A 10 0.57 11.78 -4.51
CA SER A 10 2.02 11.56 -4.49
C SER A 10 2.79 12.87 -4.47
N GLU A 11 2.45 13.81 -5.34
CA GLU A 11 3.09 15.14 -5.37
C GLU A 11 2.86 15.91 -4.06
N ALA A 12 1.67 15.78 -3.45
CA ALA A 12 1.37 16.44 -2.19
C ALA A 12 2.21 15.89 -1.02
N ILE A 13 2.50 14.58 -1.02
CA ILE A 13 3.41 13.94 -0.04
C ILE A 13 4.82 14.52 -0.18
N GLU A 14 5.29 14.70 -1.41
CA GLU A 14 6.62 15.24 -1.69
C GLU A 14 6.71 16.73 -1.32
N VAL A 15 5.73 17.53 -1.72
CA VAL A 15 5.72 18.99 -1.48
C VAL A 15 5.58 19.31 0.01
N LEU A 16 4.76 18.56 0.74
CA LEU A 16 4.53 18.79 2.17
C LEU A 16 5.52 18.02 3.06
N GLN A 17 6.31 17.10 2.49
CA GLN A 17 7.20 16.18 3.22
C GLN A 17 6.51 15.46 4.38
N VAL A 18 5.25 15.05 4.19
CA VAL A 18 4.45 14.34 5.20
C VAL A 18 4.13 12.92 4.76
N SER A 19 3.91 12.03 5.71
CA SER A 19 3.42 10.68 5.39
C SER A 19 2.03 10.72 4.76
N ARG A 20 1.73 9.72 3.92
CA ARG A 20 0.42 9.54 3.28
C ARG A 20 -0.74 9.58 4.30
N THR A 21 -0.57 8.94 5.46
CA THR A 21 -1.56 8.93 6.55
C THR A 21 -1.79 10.33 7.11
N THR A 22 -0.72 11.10 7.30
CA THR A 22 -0.81 12.49 7.77
C THR A 22 -1.51 13.37 6.75
N LEU A 23 -1.22 13.16 5.45
CA LEU A 23 -1.89 13.87 4.37
C LEU A 23 -3.42 13.64 4.41
N TYR A 24 -3.87 12.39 4.53
CA TYR A 24 -5.30 12.08 4.67
C TYR A 24 -5.91 12.69 5.92
N ARG A 25 -5.24 12.61 7.07
CA ARG A 25 -5.70 13.25 8.31
C ARG A 25 -5.90 14.75 8.15
N LYS A 26 -5.00 15.43 7.44
CA LYS A 26 -5.09 16.87 7.14
C LYS A 26 -6.23 17.20 6.16
N MET A 27 -6.55 16.28 5.26
CA MET A 27 -7.70 16.42 4.36
C MET A 27 -9.02 16.20 5.11
N ASP A 28 -9.08 15.21 6.00
CA ASP A 28 -10.28 14.88 6.78
C ASP A 28 -10.58 15.94 7.85
N SER A 29 -9.54 16.55 8.42
CA SER A 29 -9.67 17.69 9.35
C SER A 29 -10.01 19.01 8.66
N GLY A 30 -9.97 19.07 7.32
CA GLY A 30 -10.26 20.28 6.55
C GLY A 30 -9.11 21.30 6.50
N GLU A 31 -7.93 20.96 7.03
CA GLU A 31 -6.71 21.79 6.88
C GLU A 31 -6.28 21.90 5.41
N LEU A 32 -6.49 20.82 4.63
CA LEU A 32 -6.20 20.77 3.21
C LEU A 32 -7.48 20.57 2.40
N GLY A 33 -7.69 21.42 1.40
CA GLY A 33 -8.78 21.26 0.45
C GLY A 33 -8.56 20.00 -0.39
N SER A 34 -9.61 19.20 -0.60
CA SER A 34 -9.54 18.05 -1.50
C SER A 34 -10.67 18.07 -2.52
N LYS A 35 -10.36 17.69 -3.76
CA LYS A 35 -11.35 17.57 -4.84
C LYS A 35 -11.12 16.29 -5.63
N LYS A 36 -12.16 15.80 -6.29
CA LYS A 36 -12.09 14.62 -7.17
C LYS A 36 -12.26 15.07 -8.62
N GLU A 37 -11.28 14.77 -9.47
CA GLU A 37 -11.26 15.16 -10.88
C GLU A 37 -10.93 13.95 -11.74
N LYS A 38 -11.83 13.58 -12.66
CA LYS A 38 -11.69 12.41 -13.56
C LYS A 38 -11.33 11.09 -12.84
N GLY A 39 -11.83 10.91 -11.62
CA GLY A 39 -11.55 9.72 -10.79
C GLY A 39 -10.36 9.86 -9.84
N ASN A 40 -9.49 10.85 -10.05
CA ASN A 40 -8.32 11.10 -9.22
C ASN A 40 -8.61 12.10 -8.10
N ARG A 41 -8.03 11.87 -6.93
CA ARG A 41 -8.13 12.77 -5.78
C ARG A 41 -6.95 13.74 -5.80
N LEU A 42 -7.26 15.04 -5.78
CA LEU A 42 -6.30 16.13 -5.78
C LEU A 42 -6.36 16.89 -4.46
N VAL A 43 -5.22 17.41 -4.03
CA VAL A 43 -5.03 18.16 -2.79
C VAL A 43 -4.65 19.59 -3.14
N GLY A 44 -5.38 20.55 -2.58
CA GLY A 44 -5.12 21.97 -2.74
C GLY A 44 -4.11 22.44 -1.70
N ILE A 45 -2.93 22.83 -2.16
CA ILE A 45 -1.88 23.41 -1.31
C ILE A 45 -1.83 24.91 -1.62
N LYS A 46 -1.92 25.73 -0.57
CA LYS A 46 -1.75 27.18 -0.68
C LYS A 46 -0.27 27.48 -0.86
N VAL A 47 0.12 27.83 -2.08
CA VAL A 47 1.48 28.25 -2.38
C VAL A 47 1.54 29.75 -2.19
N VAL A 48 2.27 30.18 -1.15
CA VAL A 48 2.68 31.58 -1.03
C VAL A 48 3.80 31.77 -2.03
N THR A 49 3.48 32.35 -3.19
CA THR A 49 4.50 32.77 -4.17
C THR A 49 5.27 33.95 -3.60
N SER A 50 6.21 33.67 -2.71
CA SER A 50 7.35 34.56 -2.48
C SER A 50 8.18 34.51 -3.76
N GLY A 51 8.07 35.56 -4.56
CA GLY A 51 8.78 35.68 -5.83
C GLY A 51 10.29 35.63 -5.60
N THR A 52 10.89 34.48 -5.92
CA THR A 52 12.32 34.36 -6.23
C THR A 52 12.43 33.30 -7.32
N GLY A 53 12.69 33.77 -8.54
CA GLY A 53 13.14 32.91 -9.63
C GLY A 53 14.54 32.39 -9.35
N GLY A 54 14.86 31.22 -9.90
CA GLY A 54 16.20 30.63 -9.78
C GLY A 54 16.17 29.12 -9.95
N ASP A 55 16.03 28.70 -11.20
CA ASP A 55 16.82 27.64 -11.83
C ASP A 55 16.58 26.18 -11.38
N THR A 56 15.98 25.46 -12.32
CA THR A 56 16.06 24.01 -12.51
C THR A 56 17.52 23.53 -12.52
N GLU A 57 17.92 22.74 -11.52
CA GLU A 57 18.99 21.77 -11.69
C GLU A 57 18.53 20.37 -11.25
N ASN A 58 18.38 19.56 -12.29
CA ASN A 58 18.29 18.11 -12.33
C ASN A 58 19.59 17.50 -11.79
N VAL A 59 19.50 16.65 -10.76
CA VAL A 59 20.54 15.64 -10.51
C VAL A 59 19.88 14.29 -10.31
N ASN A 60 19.88 13.52 -11.40
CA ASN A 60 19.79 12.06 -11.41
C ASN A 60 20.76 11.46 -10.38
N HIS A 61 20.26 10.75 -9.36
CA HIS A 61 21.08 9.79 -8.63
C HIS A 61 20.67 8.37 -9.05
N VAL A 62 21.31 7.91 -10.14
CA VAL A 62 21.32 6.51 -10.53
C VAL A 62 22.18 5.76 -9.51
N LEU A 63 21.60 4.83 -8.76
CA LEU A 63 22.33 3.70 -8.20
C LEU A 63 21.65 2.44 -8.72
N ALA A 64 22.21 1.96 -9.83
CA ALA A 64 22.11 0.58 -10.24
C ALA A 64 22.67 -0.30 -9.12
N ASN A 65 22.00 -1.41 -8.83
CA ASN A 65 22.70 -2.64 -8.46
C ASN A 65 21.95 -3.81 -9.08
N ASP A 66 22.47 -4.20 -10.24
CA ASP A 66 22.19 -5.42 -10.95
C ASP A 66 22.71 -6.64 -10.17
N THR A 67 21.91 -7.69 -10.25
CA THR A 67 22.34 -9.09 -10.41
C THR A 67 23.10 -9.76 -9.25
N ILE A 68 22.34 -10.54 -8.47
CA ILE A 68 22.86 -11.64 -7.64
C ILE A 68 23.35 -12.75 -8.59
N GLY A 69 24.66 -13.00 -8.57
CA GLY A 69 25.34 -14.04 -9.33
C GLY A 69 25.25 -15.43 -8.69
N THR A 70 25.09 -16.42 -9.57
CA THR A 70 25.30 -17.87 -9.43
C THR A 70 26.72 -18.20 -8.93
N PRO A 71 26.93 -19.28 -8.13
CA PRO A 71 28.26 -19.65 -7.66
C PRO A 71 28.99 -20.49 -8.72
N GLY A 72 30.22 -20.07 -9.06
CA GLY A 72 31.12 -20.79 -9.95
C GLY A 72 32.57 -20.56 -9.54
N GLU A 73 33.27 -21.65 -9.29
CA GLU A 73 34.67 -21.76 -8.85
C GLU A 73 35.67 -21.10 -9.82
N THR A 74 36.80 -20.61 -9.30
CA THR A 74 38.18 -21.05 -9.68
C THR A 74 39.26 -20.20 -9.02
N ASN A 75 40.41 -20.84 -8.84
CA ASN A 75 41.59 -20.48 -8.05
C ASN A 75 42.47 -19.37 -8.69
N ASN A 76 43.32 -18.75 -7.85
CA ASN A 76 44.75 -18.39 -8.04
C ASN A 76 45.09 -17.29 -7.00
N ASP A 77 45.85 -17.55 -5.94
CA ASP A 77 47.32 -17.71 -5.83
C ASP A 77 48.13 -16.39 -6.00
N THR A 78 48.97 -16.18 -4.99
CA THR A 78 50.21 -15.39 -4.89
C THR A 78 50.16 -13.89 -4.56
N GLY A 79 50.71 -13.57 -3.37
CA GLY A 79 51.81 -12.61 -3.30
C GLY A 79 51.63 -11.40 -2.37
N ASP A 80 52.11 -11.57 -1.14
CA ASP A 80 52.72 -10.57 -0.25
C ASP A 80 52.95 -9.15 -0.80
N THR A 81 52.49 -8.12 -0.07
CA THR A 81 53.35 -7.00 0.36
C THR A 81 52.70 -6.27 1.53
N ASN A 82 53.34 -6.36 2.70
CA ASN A 82 53.06 -5.58 3.89
C ASN A 82 53.37 -4.10 3.69
N HIS A 83 52.41 -3.22 3.98
CA HIS A 83 52.72 -1.90 4.54
C HIS A 83 51.70 -1.53 5.61
N GLY A 84 52.09 -1.80 6.87
CA GLY A 84 51.37 -1.31 8.02
C GLY A 84 51.51 0.20 8.14
N THR A 85 50.40 0.88 8.38
CA THR A 85 50.40 2.05 9.26
C THR A 85 49.14 2.00 10.12
N ASN A 86 49.39 1.87 11.42
CA ASN A 86 48.59 2.37 12.54
C ASN A 86 47.15 1.87 12.67
N GLY A 87 47.03 0.69 13.26
CA GLY A 87 45.87 0.32 14.05
C GLY A 87 45.61 1.38 15.11
N THR A 88 44.55 2.16 14.90
CA THR A 88 43.87 2.87 15.97
C THR A 88 43.01 1.81 16.67
N PRO A 89 43.16 1.58 17.98
CA PRO A 89 42.33 0.60 18.66
C PRO A 89 40.90 1.11 18.66
N ASP A 90 40.06 0.43 17.88
CA ASP A 90 38.79 -0.12 18.34
C ASP A 90 38.04 0.81 19.30
N GLU A 91 37.52 1.92 18.78
CA GLU A 91 36.30 2.49 19.34
C GLU A 91 35.18 1.53 18.95
N THR A 92 35.05 0.46 19.74
CA THR A 92 33.80 -0.27 19.88
C THR A 92 32.75 0.80 20.16
N ILE A 93 32.00 1.17 19.12
CA ILE A 93 30.82 2.01 19.25
C ILE A 93 29.91 1.21 20.18
N VAL A 94 29.96 1.52 21.47
CA VAL A 94 28.98 1.09 22.44
C VAL A 94 27.71 1.81 22.01
N LEU A 95 27.02 1.24 21.03
CA LEU A 95 25.65 1.59 20.70
C LEU A 95 24.91 1.49 22.03
N GLN A 96 24.47 2.63 22.53
CA GLN A 96 23.79 2.72 23.81
C GLN A 96 22.70 1.64 23.84
N PRO A 97 22.69 0.73 24.83
CA PRO A 97 21.74 -0.38 24.87
C PRO A 97 20.28 0.09 24.81
N GLU A 98 20.05 1.33 25.26
CA GLU A 98 18.77 2.03 25.21
C GLU A 98 18.26 2.31 23.79
N MET A 99 19.12 2.68 22.83
CA MET A 99 18.72 2.85 21.44
C MET A 99 18.32 1.52 20.78
N ILE A 100 19.00 0.44 21.16
CA ILE A 100 18.69 -0.91 20.69
C ILE A 100 17.34 -1.37 21.24
N GLU A 101 17.05 -1.03 22.49
CA GLU A 101 15.78 -1.37 23.15
C GLU A 101 14.60 -0.60 22.55
N GLN A 102 14.76 0.70 22.31
CA GLN A 102 13.75 1.52 21.61
C GLN A 102 13.50 1.03 20.18
N LEU A 103 14.56 0.64 19.45
CA LEU A 103 14.41 0.10 18.10
C LEU A 103 13.68 -1.25 18.11
N LYS A 104 13.96 -2.12 19.09
CA LYS A 104 13.23 -3.39 19.27
C LYS A 104 11.75 -3.15 19.59
N GLU A 105 11.45 -2.17 20.42
CA GLU A 105 10.07 -1.82 20.76
C GLU A 105 9.32 -1.29 19.53
N GLN A 106 9.94 -0.44 18.72
CA GLN A 106 9.36 0.04 17.46
C GLN A 106 9.13 -1.07 16.44
N VAL A 107 10.10 -1.99 16.28
CA VAL A 107 9.96 -3.15 15.40
C VAL A 107 8.85 -4.08 15.90
N SER A 108 8.74 -4.28 17.22
CA SER A 108 7.67 -5.08 17.83
C SER A 108 6.29 -4.47 17.58
N TYR A 109 6.14 -3.17 17.82
CA TYR A 109 4.91 -2.43 17.57
C TYR A 109 4.50 -2.50 16.09
N LEU A 110 5.45 -2.28 15.18
CA LEU A 110 5.19 -2.32 13.75
C LEU A 110 4.79 -3.73 13.30
N LYS A 111 5.44 -4.76 13.83
CA LYS A 111 5.12 -6.16 13.54
C LYS A 111 3.72 -6.53 13.99
N GLU A 112 3.32 -6.09 15.18
CA GLU A 112 1.96 -6.34 15.69
C GLU A 112 0.91 -5.60 14.86
N HIS A 113 1.21 -4.37 14.42
CA HIS A 113 0.31 -3.59 13.58
C HIS A 113 0.11 -4.21 12.19
N VAL A 114 1.19 -4.72 11.57
CA VAL A 114 1.12 -5.45 10.29
C VAL A 114 0.29 -6.72 10.44
N LYS A 115 0.49 -7.47 11.53
CA LYS A 115 -0.27 -8.69 11.81
C LYS A 115 -1.76 -8.39 11.95
N HIS A 116 -2.12 -7.36 12.73
CA HIS A 116 -3.51 -6.95 12.90
C HIS A 116 -4.16 -6.54 11.56
N LEU A 117 -3.47 -5.75 10.74
CA LEU A 117 -3.96 -5.36 9.41
C LEU A 117 -4.14 -6.56 8.48
N GLN A 118 -3.23 -7.54 8.55
CA GLN A 118 -3.32 -8.75 7.76
C GLN A 118 -4.50 -9.62 8.20
N GLU A 119 -4.73 -9.78 9.51
CA GLU A 119 -5.89 -10.48 10.05
C GLU A 119 -7.20 -9.79 9.65
N GLU A 120 -7.25 -8.47 9.68
CA GLU A 120 -8.41 -7.68 9.25
C GLU A 120 -8.68 -7.85 7.74
N GLN A 121 -7.63 -7.81 6.91
CA GLN A 121 -7.74 -8.05 5.48
C GLN A 121 -8.25 -9.48 5.19
N VAL A 122 -7.70 -10.49 5.87
CA VAL A 122 -8.13 -11.89 5.72
C VAL A 122 -9.59 -12.04 6.11
N ARG A 123 -9.99 -11.49 7.26
CA ARG A 123 -11.37 -11.51 7.73
C ARG A 123 -12.32 -10.84 6.74
N SER A 124 -11.94 -9.67 6.21
CA SER A 124 -12.72 -8.95 5.20
C SER A 124 -12.90 -9.79 3.94
N GLN A 125 -11.82 -10.42 3.44
CA GLN A 125 -11.92 -11.33 2.28
C GLN A 125 -12.85 -12.50 2.55
N THR A 126 -12.81 -13.11 3.74
CA THR A 126 -13.74 -14.18 4.12
C THR A 126 -15.19 -13.72 4.13
N ILE A 127 -15.47 -12.52 4.64
CA ILE A 127 -16.83 -11.95 4.65
C ILE A 127 -17.30 -11.71 3.20
N ILE A 128 -16.47 -11.10 2.36
CA ILE A 128 -16.80 -10.86 0.95
C ILE A 128 -17.06 -12.18 0.22
N MET A 129 -16.20 -13.18 0.44
CA MET A 129 -16.32 -14.49 -0.20
C MET A 129 -17.62 -15.19 0.21
N SER A 130 -17.93 -15.25 1.51
CA SER A 130 -19.17 -15.85 2.01
C SER A 130 -20.42 -15.08 1.56
N MET A 131 -20.35 -13.75 1.53
CA MET A 131 -21.44 -12.91 1.04
C MET A 131 -21.70 -13.13 -0.46
N SER A 132 -20.64 -13.23 -1.26
CA SER A 132 -20.74 -13.54 -2.69
C SER A 132 -21.34 -14.93 -2.92
N GLN A 133 -20.92 -15.94 -2.17
CA GLN A 133 -21.49 -17.30 -2.25
C GLN A 133 -22.98 -17.30 -1.92
N ASN A 134 -23.39 -16.62 -0.84
CA ASN A 134 -24.79 -16.52 -0.45
C ASN A 134 -25.64 -15.81 -1.51
N GLN A 135 -25.13 -14.73 -2.13
CA GLN A 135 -25.81 -14.04 -3.21
C GLN A 135 -25.97 -14.92 -4.46
N GLN A 136 -24.93 -15.67 -4.84
CA GLN A 136 -25.01 -16.61 -5.97
C GLN A 136 -26.07 -17.68 -5.72
N LEU A 137 -26.14 -18.23 -4.51
CA LEU A 137 -27.14 -19.23 -4.15
C LEU A 137 -28.57 -18.66 -4.23
N LEU A 138 -28.78 -17.45 -3.73
CA LEU A 138 -30.08 -16.75 -3.81
C LEU A 138 -30.48 -16.46 -5.26
N LEU A 139 -29.54 -16.03 -6.10
CA LEU A 139 -29.79 -15.76 -7.51
C LEU A 139 -30.06 -17.04 -8.32
N GLN A 140 -29.38 -18.14 -8.04
CA GLN A 140 -29.64 -19.42 -8.69
C GLN A 140 -31.02 -19.96 -8.32
N ASN A 141 -31.38 -19.95 -7.03
CA ASN A 141 -32.67 -20.44 -6.56
C ASN A 141 -33.83 -19.54 -7.03
N SER A 142 -33.66 -18.21 -7.00
CA SER A 142 -34.70 -17.27 -7.45
C SER A 142 -34.94 -17.31 -8.95
N ARG A 143 -33.89 -17.47 -9.77
CA ARG A 143 -34.05 -17.56 -11.23
C ARG A 143 -34.82 -18.80 -11.65
N GLN A 144 -34.54 -19.97 -11.07
CA GLN A 144 -35.29 -21.19 -11.41
C GLN A 144 -36.75 -21.11 -10.97
N SER A 145 -37.03 -20.63 -9.75
CA SER A 145 -38.40 -20.54 -9.23
C SER A 145 -39.24 -19.46 -9.94
N TRP A 146 -38.63 -18.33 -10.30
CA TRP A 146 -39.31 -17.27 -11.04
C TRP A 146 -39.62 -17.68 -12.49
N TRP A 147 -38.67 -18.27 -13.20
CA TRP A 147 -38.92 -18.77 -14.56
C TRP A 147 -39.93 -19.93 -14.59
N GLN A 148 -39.90 -20.83 -13.59
CA GLN A 148 -40.94 -21.87 -13.44
C GLN A 148 -42.33 -21.28 -13.20
N LYS A 149 -42.43 -20.17 -12.47
CA LYS A 149 -43.70 -19.50 -12.18
C LYS A 149 -44.24 -18.67 -13.36
N ILE A 150 -43.36 -18.13 -14.20
CA ILE A 150 -43.72 -17.35 -15.39
C ILE A 150 -44.02 -18.26 -16.59
N PHE A 151 -43.29 -19.36 -16.78
CA PHE A 151 -43.46 -20.25 -17.93
C PHE A 151 -44.26 -21.51 -17.67
N GLY A 152 -44.75 -21.74 -16.44
CA GLY A 152 -45.87 -22.63 -16.16
C GLY A 152 -45.89 -23.96 -16.94
N LEU A 153 -44.78 -24.70 -16.95
CA LEU A 153 -44.74 -26.09 -17.44
C LEU A 153 -44.17 -26.95 -16.31
N GLY A 154 -44.86 -27.93 -15.77
CA GLY A 154 -46.21 -28.39 -16.06
C GLY A 154 -46.46 -29.61 -15.21
N LYS A 155 -47.68 -29.75 -14.70
CA LYS A 155 -48.42 -31.02 -14.60
C LYS A 155 -49.90 -30.68 -14.42
N GLN A 156 -50.59 -30.58 -15.55
CA GLN A 156 -51.94 -31.13 -15.61
C GLN A 156 -51.80 -32.65 -15.69
N SER A 157 -52.35 -33.34 -14.70
CA SER A 157 -52.94 -34.68 -14.80
C SER A 157 -53.70 -34.88 -13.48
N GLU A 158 -54.89 -34.33 -13.38
CA GLU A 158 -56.17 -35.01 -13.64
C GLU A 158 -56.79 -35.47 -12.32
N GLY A 159 -57.69 -34.63 -11.80
CA GLY A 159 -58.71 -35.00 -10.85
C GLY A 159 -60.08 -34.91 -11.52
N THR A 160 -60.66 -36.08 -11.79
CA THR A 160 -62.09 -36.44 -11.72
C THR A 160 -63.13 -35.74 -12.61
N THR A 161 -63.88 -36.58 -13.35
CA THR A 161 -65.36 -36.62 -13.45
C THR A 161 -65.93 -36.47 -14.86
N THR A 162 -66.37 -37.59 -15.47
CA THR A 162 -67.63 -37.66 -16.26
C THR A 162 -68.07 -39.11 -16.45
N GLY A 163 -69.35 -39.41 -16.16
CA GLY A 163 -70.04 -40.64 -16.59
C GLY A 163 -70.61 -41.47 -15.46
#